data_AF-A0A382MB31-F1
#
_entry.id   AF-A0A382MB31-F1
#
_cell.length_a   1.000
_cell.length_b   1.000
_cell.length_c   1.000
_cell.angle_alpha   90.00
_cell.angle_beta   90.00
_cell.angle_gamma   90.00
#
_symmetry.space_group_name_H-M   'P 1'
#
loop_
_entity.id
_entity.type
_entity.pdbx_description
1 polymer ?
#
loop_
_entity_poly.entity_id
_entity_poly.type
_entity_poly.pdbx_seq_one_letter_code
_entity_poly.pdbx_strand_id
1 'polypeptide(L)'
;MSLQLPVQVPKQTYRPAQSNIPDDKQVRLRLKRISENYVHKVGAIPPLTLEELQEHTCAILAEASLDSIYKDYASILVSNAAWRDSLAKIPYDRRLLLIPKCLRVEERCPAPFDEFGLLCKECGLCSIQDLTVEAERLGYAVLVAEGSAIVRSMIETGKIEAVVGVSCINVLEKCFPHIEAAAIPGVAIPLLQDDCVNTTVDLDWVWDLIHLTSDDKTYRLDLDTIKNEVRGWFNKDSINTIMGKAEDETAKVARQWLLKGGNRWRPYLATCTYMALESDRRQADSKPVLTAAVKKAAVAIECFHKASLIHDDIEDGDEQRYGSPALHTKVGVPVALNVGDFLVGEGYRL
;
A
#
# COMPACT_ATOMS: atom_id res chain seq x y z
N MET A 1 -9.94 36.87 37.30
CA MET A 1 -9.66 35.45 36.98
C MET A 1 -8.56 35.46 35.94
N SER A 2 -7.33 35.15 36.33
CA SER A 2 -6.21 35.04 35.38
C SER A 2 -6.49 33.87 34.45
N LEU A 3 -6.56 34.12 33.14
CA LEU A 3 -6.60 33.08 32.12
C LEU A 3 -5.39 32.16 32.30
N GLN A 4 -5.62 30.97 32.86
CA GLN A 4 -4.64 29.89 32.85
C GLN A 4 -4.72 29.27 31.47
N LEU A 5 -3.69 29.52 30.66
CA LEU A 5 -3.50 28.80 29.40
C LEU A 5 -3.41 27.29 29.72
N PRO A 6 -3.99 26.41 28.90
CA PRO A 6 -3.84 24.97 29.06
C PRO A 6 -2.35 24.62 29.16
N VAL A 7 -1.99 23.69 30.05
CA VAL A 7 -0.61 23.22 30.15
C VAL A 7 -0.24 22.59 28.81
N GLN A 8 0.68 23.24 28.10
CA GLN A 8 1.26 22.78 26.85
C GLN A 8 1.88 21.39 27.07
N VAL A 9 1.66 20.47 26.12
CA VAL A 9 2.27 19.13 25.93
C VAL A 9 3.37 18.79 26.93
N PRO A 10 3.32 17.66 27.67
CA PRO A 10 4.37 17.31 28.62
C PRO A 10 5.75 17.39 27.96
N LYS A 11 6.58 18.31 28.47
CA LYS A 11 7.93 18.55 27.93
C LYS A 11 8.77 17.29 28.14
N GLN A 12 9.27 16.72 27.05
CA GLN A 12 10.24 15.64 27.11
C GLN A 12 11.46 16.11 27.90
N THR A 13 11.89 15.30 28.86
CA THR A 13 13.13 15.56 29.59
C THR A 13 14.29 15.18 28.68
N TYR A 14 15.25 16.08 28.52
CA TYR A 14 16.43 15.81 27.70
C TYR A 14 17.16 14.55 28.18
N ARG A 15 17.50 13.69 27.23
CA ARG A 15 18.36 12.53 27.42
C ARG A 15 19.30 12.43 26.21
N PRO A 16 20.58 12.06 26.41
CA PRO A 16 21.49 11.83 25.30
C PRO A 16 20.92 10.80 24.31
N ALA A 17 21.11 11.05 23.02
CA ALA A 17 20.80 10.08 21.99
C ALA A 17 21.76 8.87 22.06
N GLN A 18 21.31 7.73 21.56
CA GLN A 18 22.16 6.56 21.31
C GLN A 18 23.29 6.89 20.32
N SER A 19 24.39 6.15 20.39
CA SER A 19 25.65 6.49 19.71
C SER A 19 25.56 6.59 18.19
N ASN A 20 24.62 5.88 17.57
CA ASN A 20 24.34 5.88 16.14
C ASN A 20 23.27 6.90 15.71
N ILE A 21 22.93 7.87 16.58
CA ILE A 21 22.09 9.03 16.25
C ILE A 21 22.84 10.32 16.67
N PRO A 22 22.88 11.37 15.82
CA PRO A 22 23.45 12.65 16.24
C PRO A 22 22.66 13.25 17.41
N ASP A 23 23.33 13.51 18.53
CA ASP A 23 22.71 14.05 19.75
C ASP A 23 22.22 15.50 19.57
N ASP A 24 22.95 16.30 18.79
CA ASP A 24 22.56 17.67 18.43
C ASP A 24 21.42 17.67 17.40
N LYS A 25 20.29 18.27 17.80
CA LYS A 25 19.11 18.44 16.95
C LYS A 25 19.41 19.23 15.66
N GLN A 26 20.31 20.20 15.70
CA GLN A 26 20.66 20.97 14.48
C GLN A 26 21.35 20.10 13.44
N VAL A 27 22.17 19.13 13.88
CA VAL A 27 22.78 18.14 12.98
C VAL A 27 21.70 17.24 12.38
N ARG A 28 20.75 16.76 13.18
CA ARG A 28 19.60 15.96 12.69
C ARG A 28 18.75 16.72 11.68
N LEU A 29 18.43 17.99 11.95
CA LEU A 29 17.68 18.86 11.03
C LEU A 29 18.41 19.07 9.71
N ARG A 30 19.73 19.33 9.76
CA ARG A 30 20.56 19.47 8.56
C ARG A 30 20.55 18.18 7.75
N LEU A 31 20.73 17.03 8.39
CA LEU A 31 20.75 15.73 7.72
C LEU A 31 19.39 15.45 7.06
N LYS A 32 18.27 15.65 7.76
CA LYS A 32 16.91 15.52 7.21
C LYS A 32 16.72 16.36 5.94
N ARG A 33 17.14 17.63 5.97
CA ARG A 33 17.03 18.54 4.82
C ARG A 33 17.89 18.08 3.63
N ILE A 34 19.11 17.59 3.89
CA ILE A 34 19.97 17.02 2.85
C ILE A 34 19.30 15.79 2.22
N SER A 35 18.76 14.88 3.03
CA SER A 35 18.04 13.70 2.56
C SER A 35 16.86 14.05 1.67
N GLU A 36 16.00 15.00 2.09
CA GLU A 36 14.85 15.47 1.31
C GLU A 36 15.27 16.08 -0.04
N ASN A 37 16.27 16.97 -0.03
CA ASN A 37 16.78 17.58 -1.25
C ASN A 37 17.42 16.56 -2.20
N TYR A 38 18.19 15.62 -1.66
CA TYR A 38 18.88 14.59 -2.43
C TYR A 38 17.88 13.67 -3.12
N VAL A 39 16.91 13.12 -2.38
CA VAL A 39 15.86 12.23 -2.92
C VAL A 39 15.08 12.92 -4.03
N HIS A 40 14.70 14.19 -3.83
CA HIS A 40 14.03 14.98 -4.87
C HIS A 40 14.92 15.19 -6.11
N LYS A 41 16.21 15.46 -5.91
CA LYS A 41 17.18 15.69 -7.01
C LYS A 41 17.40 14.44 -7.85
N VAL A 42 17.50 13.25 -7.24
CA VAL A 42 17.72 11.99 -7.96
C VAL A 42 16.41 11.38 -8.47
N GLY A 43 15.26 11.88 -8.02
CA GLY A 43 13.96 11.36 -8.39
C GLY A 43 13.74 9.93 -7.92
N ALA A 44 14.22 9.59 -6.72
CA ALA A 44 14.10 8.24 -6.17
C ALA A 44 12.61 7.91 -5.91
N ILE A 45 12.13 6.80 -6.46
CA ILE A 45 10.74 6.37 -6.38
C ILE A 45 10.65 5.18 -5.43
N PRO A 46 9.84 5.24 -4.36
CA PRO A 46 9.68 4.11 -3.46
C PRO A 46 8.81 2.98 -4.08
N PRO A 47 8.93 1.72 -3.62
CA PRO A 47 9.87 1.24 -2.59
C PRO A 47 11.31 1.18 -3.12
N LEU A 48 12.26 1.66 -2.31
CA LEU A 48 13.69 1.53 -2.60
C LEU A 48 14.17 0.15 -2.13
N THR A 49 14.90 -0.54 -2.99
CA THR A 49 15.61 -1.77 -2.62
C THR A 49 16.67 -1.47 -1.56
N LEU A 50 17.11 -2.51 -0.83
CA LEU A 50 18.18 -2.37 0.15
C LEU A 50 19.47 -1.80 -0.45
N GLU A 51 19.79 -2.16 -1.70
CA GLU A 51 20.97 -1.68 -2.42
C GLU A 51 20.86 -0.19 -2.75
N GLU A 52 19.74 0.24 -3.33
CA GLU A 52 19.47 1.67 -3.60
C GLU A 52 19.48 2.50 -2.31
N LEU A 53 18.87 1.99 -1.24
CA LEU A 53 18.84 2.67 0.04
C LEU A 53 20.24 2.87 0.61
N GLN A 54 21.12 1.85 0.52
CA GLN A 54 22.51 1.95 0.95
C GLN A 54 23.30 2.94 0.10
N GLU A 55 23.14 2.92 -1.22
CA GLU A 55 23.81 3.86 -2.13
C GLU A 55 23.45 5.31 -1.79
N HIS A 56 22.16 5.61 -1.70
CA HIS A 56 21.67 6.94 -1.35
C HIS A 56 22.11 7.37 0.05
N THR A 57 22.10 6.46 1.02
CA THR A 57 22.57 6.72 2.39
C THR A 57 24.04 7.13 2.42
N CYS A 58 24.91 6.42 1.69
CA CYS A 58 26.33 6.76 1.60
C CYS A 58 26.54 8.15 0.98
N ALA A 59 25.77 8.48 -0.07
CA ALA A 59 25.86 9.79 -0.73
C ALA A 59 25.48 10.95 0.22
N ILE A 60 24.39 10.82 0.98
CA ILE A 60 23.95 11.88 1.90
C ILE A 60 24.88 12.04 3.10
N LEU A 61 25.49 10.97 3.61
CA LEU A 61 26.45 11.04 4.71
C LEU A 61 27.73 11.75 4.27
N ALA A 62 28.21 11.45 3.05
CA ALA A 62 29.34 12.14 2.45
C ALA A 62 29.04 13.65 2.27
N GLU A 63 27.87 14.00 1.74
CA GLU A 63 27.44 15.40 1.59
C GLU A 63 27.29 16.11 2.95
N ALA A 64 26.77 15.41 3.96
CA ALA A 64 26.66 15.93 5.31
C ALA A 64 28.01 16.01 6.04
N SER A 65 29.08 15.39 5.52
CA SER A 65 30.36 15.24 6.22
C SER A 65 30.19 14.56 7.60
N LEU A 66 29.37 13.52 7.64
CA LEU A 66 29.06 12.74 8.85
C LEU A 66 29.66 11.34 8.78
N ASP A 67 29.96 10.76 9.94
CA ASP A 67 30.50 9.40 10.05
C ASP A 67 29.44 8.35 9.67
N SER A 68 29.91 7.27 9.07
CA SER A 68 29.20 6.01 8.82
C SER A 68 28.46 5.42 10.02
N ILE A 69 28.81 5.77 11.26
CA ILE A 69 28.08 5.34 12.47
C ILE A 69 26.61 5.75 12.42
N TYR A 70 26.26 6.80 11.67
CA TYR A 70 24.90 7.30 11.51
C TYR A 70 24.14 6.69 10.33
N LYS A 71 24.69 5.67 9.66
CA LYS A 71 24.09 5.07 8.45
C LYS A 71 22.65 4.59 8.64
N ASP A 72 22.33 3.97 9.78
CA ASP A 72 21.00 3.39 9.99
C ASP A 72 19.97 4.48 10.28
N TYR A 73 20.39 5.56 10.94
CA TYR A 73 19.57 6.76 11.11
C TYR A 73 19.36 7.49 9.77
N ALA A 74 20.44 7.65 8.99
CA ALA A 74 20.41 8.32 7.70
C ALA A 74 19.57 7.56 6.66
N SER A 75 19.61 6.23 6.65
CA SER A 75 18.79 5.40 5.76
C SER A 75 17.30 5.57 6.03
N ILE A 76 16.90 5.69 7.31
CA ILE A 76 15.51 6.00 7.68
C ILE A 76 15.11 7.36 7.12
N LEU A 77 15.97 8.38 7.17
CA LEU A 77 15.67 9.70 6.59
C LEU A 77 15.55 9.68 5.07
N VAL A 78 16.37 8.90 4.36
CA VAL A 78 16.23 8.68 2.91
C VAL A 78 14.91 8.00 2.59
N SER A 79 14.60 6.91 3.28
CA SER A 79 13.35 6.17 3.07
C SER A 79 12.12 7.04 3.34
N ASN A 80 12.15 7.81 4.44
CA ASN A 80 11.12 8.77 4.78
C ASN A 80 10.92 9.82 3.69
N ALA A 81 12.01 10.39 3.17
CA ALA A 81 11.95 11.39 2.10
C ALA A 81 11.33 10.80 0.82
N ALA A 82 11.65 9.55 0.46
CA ALA A 82 11.08 8.89 -0.70
C ALA A 82 9.57 8.61 -0.54
N TRP A 83 9.13 8.19 0.65
CA TRP A 83 7.71 7.90 0.92
C TRP A 83 6.86 9.12 1.28
N ARG A 84 7.48 10.27 1.56
CA ARG A 84 6.80 11.47 2.09
C ARG A 84 5.59 11.89 1.26
N ASP A 85 5.77 12.02 -0.05
CA ASP A 85 4.69 12.48 -0.94
C ASP A 85 3.60 11.43 -1.09
N SER A 86 3.96 10.15 -1.16
CA SER A 86 3.00 9.05 -1.17
C SER A 86 2.15 9.01 0.09
N LEU A 87 2.75 9.23 1.27
CA LEU A 87 2.02 9.34 2.54
C LEU A 87 1.06 10.54 2.51
N ALA A 88 1.51 11.70 2.03
CA ALA A 88 0.73 12.94 2.01
C ALA A 88 -0.60 12.81 1.23
N LYS A 89 -0.62 12.02 0.15
CA LYS A 89 -1.81 11.81 -0.70
C LYS A 89 -2.86 10.89 -0.07
N ILE A 90 -2.48 10.08 0.92
CA ILE A 90 -3.38 9.09 1.52
C ILE A 90 -4.29 9.78 2.54
N PRO A 91 -5.62 9.57 2.52
CA PRO A 91 -6.53 10.13 3.53
C PRO A 91 -6.17 9.72 4.96
N TYR A 92 -6.39 10.59 5.95
CA TYR A 92 -6.05 10.32 7.35
C TYR A 92 -6.75 9.07 7.92
N ASP A 93 -7.99 8.81 7.50
CA ASP A 93 -8.79 7.64 7.90
C ASP A 93 -8.28 6.30 7.34
N ARG A 94 -7.28 6.36 6.46
CA ARG A 94 -6.57 5.19 5.92
C ARG A 94 -5.15 5.07 6.47
N ARG A 95 -4.77 5.86 7.47
CA ARG A 95 -3.43 5.84 8.07
C ARG A 95 -3.45 5.20 9.45
N LEU A 96 -2.40 4.46 9.75
CA LEU A 96 -2.09 3.99 11.10
C LEU A 96 -1.02 4.88 11.71
N LEU A 97 -1.26 5.39 12.91
CA LEU A 97 -0.22 5.93 13.78
C LEU A 97 0.23 4.83 14.75
N LEU A 98 1.47 4.38 14.62
CA LEU A 98 2.08 3.38 15.47
C LEU A 98 3.06 4.05 16.43
N ILE A 99 2.79 3.99 17.74
CA ILE A 99 3.59 4.63 18.79
C ILE A 99 4.12 3.55 19.74
N PRO A 100 5.38 3.64 20.22
CA PRO A 100 5.91 2.65 21.15
C PRO A 100 5.50 3.02 22.57
N LYS A 101 5.26 2.01 23.42
CA LYS A 101 4.99 2.21 24.85
C LYS A 101 6.15 2.93 25.56
N CYS A 102 7.37 2.85 25.02
CA CYS A 102 8.60 3.41 25.60
C CYS A 102 8.57 4.93 25.82
N LEU A 103 7.70 5.67 25.10
CA LEU A 103 7.51 7.11 25.30
C LEU A 103 6.80 7.46 26.62
N ARG A 104 6.16 6.47 27.27
CA ARG A 104 5.44 6.69 28.52
C ARG A 104 6.40 6.97 29.66
N VAL A 105 5.91 7.65 30.69
CA VAL A 105 6.57 7.70 31.98
C VAL A 105 6.28 6.39 32.72
N GLU A 106 7.18 5.41 32.62
CA GLU A 106 6.92 4.03 33.04
C GLU A 106 6.42 3.91 34.48
N GLU A 107 7.11 4.57 35.42
CA GLU A 107 6.80 4.49 36.86
C GLU A 107 5.43 5.06 37.25
N ARG A 108 4.84 5.92 36.40
CA ARG A 108 3.63 6.68 36.71
C ARG A 108 2.47 6.43 35.75
N CYS A 109 2.68 5.65 34.69
CA CYS A 109 1.67 5.42 33.68
C CYS A 109 0.58 4.45 34.22
N PRO A 110 -0.69 4.88 34.33
CA PRO A 110 -1.77 4.03 34.85
C PRO A 110 -2.38 3.11 33.78
N ALA A 111 -1.89 3.17 32.53
CA ALA A 111 -2.50 2.49 31.41
C ALA A 111 -2.30 0.96 31.50
N PRO A 112 -3.39 0.17 31.37
CA PRO A 112 -3.28 -1.28 31.31
C PRO A 112 -2.75 -1.74 29.96
N PHE A 113 -2.39 -3.02 29.89
CA PHE A 113 -2.02 -3.70 28.66
C PHE A 113 -3.05 -4.75 28.30
N ASP A 114 -3.31 -4.89 27.02
CA ASP A 114 -4.02 -6.04 26.45
C ASP A 114 -3.09 -6.84 25.51
N GLU A 115 -3.68 -7.74 24.73
CA GLU A 115 -2.94 -8.53 23.74
C GLU A 115 -2.39 -7.71 22.56
N PHE A 116 -2.90 -6.50 22.36
CA PHE A 116 -2.57 -5.63 21.23
C PHE A 116 -1.59 -4.53 21.62
N GLY A 117 -1.59 -4.05 22.86
CA GLY A 117 -0.66 -3.02 23.31
C GLY A 117 -1.06 -2.30 24.58
N LEU A 118 -0.56 -1.07 24.73
CA LEU A 118 -0.86 -0.17 25.83
C LEU A 118 -2.17 0.56 25.57
N LEU A 119 -3.12 0.48 26.49
CA LEU A 119 -4.40 1.18 26.41
C LEU A 119 -4.29 2.54 27.10
N CYS A 120 -3.88 3.57 26.35
CA CYS A 120 -3.71 4.93 26.88
C CYS A 120 -4.97 5.41 27.63
N LYS A 121 -4.78 5.95 28.84
CA LYS A 121 -5.84 6.50 29.71
C LYS A 121 -5.81 8.03 29.79
N GLU A 122 -5.10 8.67 28.86
CA GLU A 122 -5.05 10.13 28.78
C GLU A 122 -4.64 10.81 30.10
N CYS A 123 -3.62 10.26 30.76
CA CYS A 123 -3.17 10.69 32.08
C CYS A 123 -2.36 12.01 32.11
N GLY A 124 -2.02 12.58 30.95
CA GLY A 124 -1.29 13.85 30.81
C GLY A 124 0.21 13.78 31.04
N LEU A 125 0.78 12.59 31.27
CA LEU A 125 2.17 12.44 31.71
C LEU A 125 3.20 12.37 30.58
N CYS A 126 2.80 12.01 29.36
CA CYS A 126 3.69 11.80 28.22
C CYS A 126 3.01 12.22 26.91
N SER A 127 3.78 12.30 25.83
CA SER A 127 3.29 12.74 24.52
C SER A 127 2.34 11.74 23.85
N ILE A 128 2.24 10.50 24.34
CA ILE A 128 1.35 9.47 23.76
C ILE A 128 -0.10 9.98 23.70
N GLN A 129 -0.57 10.64 24.76
CA GLN A 129 -1.94 11.18 24.80
C GLN A 129 -2.17 12.19 23.68
N ASP A 130 -1.36 13.25 23.62
CA ASP A 130 -1.60 14.35 22.67
C ASP A 130 -1.52 13.86 21.23
N LEU A 131 -0.57 12.96 20.94
CA LEU A 131 -0.43 12.34 19.62
C LEU A 131 -1.62 11.44 19.28
N THR A 132 -2.11 10.65 20.25
CA THR A 132 -3.27 9.76 20.05
C THR A 132 -4.53 10.57 19.79
N VAL A 133 -4.82 11.53 20.67
CA VAL A 133 -6.01 12.39 20.58
C VAL A 133 -6.02 13.15 19.25
N GLU A 134 -4.89 13.71 18.83
CA GLU A 134 -4.84 14.42 17.56
C GLU A 134 -5.02 13.49 16.36
N ALA A 135 -4.33 12.36 16.34
CA ALA A 135 -4.41 11.43 15.22
C ALA A 135 -5.83 10.87 15.08
N GLU A 136 -6.48 10.51 16.18
CA GLU A 136 -7.89 10.09 16.19
C GLU A 136 -8.82 11.22 15.71
N ARG A 137 -8.56 12.47 16.12
CA ARG A 137 -9.32 13.66 15.65
C ARG A 137 -9.23 13.83 14.12
N LEU A 138 -8.06 13.54 13.54
CA LEU A 138 -7.84 13.58 12.09
C LEU A 138 -8.42 12.35 11.37
N GLY A 139 -8.66 11.25 12.09
CA GLY A 139 -9.28 10.02 11.59
C GLY A 139 -8.37 8.79 11.59
N TYR A 140 -7.12 8.91 12.03
CA TYR A 140 -6.17 7.78 12.06
C TYR A 140 -6.70 6.62 12.90
N ALA A 141 -6.35 5.40 12.49
CA ALA A 141 -6.24 4.33 13.46
C ALA A 141 -4.98 4.57 14.30
N VAL A 142 -5.06 4.47 15.63
CA VAL A 142 -3.90 4.62 16.51
C VAL A 142 -3.64 3.31 17.25
N LEU A 143 -2.37 2.92 17.32
CA LEU A 143 -1.94 1.76 18.08
C LEU A 143 -0.70 2.11 18.89
N VAL A 144 -0.77 1.85 20.21
CA VAL A 144 0.38 2.00 21.10
C VAL A 144 0.97 0.63 21.40
N ALA A 145 1.81 0.13 20.50
CA ALA A 145 2.31 -1.24 20.55
C ALA A 145 3.70 -1.40 19.95
N GLU A 146 4.34 -2.52 20.26
CA GLU A 146 5.61 -2.95 19.66
C GLU A 146 5.41 -4.09 18.64
N GLY A 147 4.18 -4.61 18.51
CA GLY A 147 3.88 -5.83 17.76
C GLY A 147 3.54 -5.60 16.28
N SER A 148 4.27 -6.27 15.39
CA SER A 148 4.08 -6.20 13.93
C SER A 148 2.88 -7.00 13.40
N ALA A 149 2.34 -7.94 14.18
CA ALA A 149 1.30 -8.87 13.71
C ALA A 149 -0.05 -8.19 13.41
N ILE A 150 -0.51 -7.31 14.29
CA ILE A 150 -1.78 -6.59 14.10
C ILE A 150 -1.67 -5.57 12.97
N VAL A 151 -0.53 -4.89 12.86
CA VAL A 151 -0.24 -3.93 11.78
C VAL A 151 -0.34 -4.65 10.43
N ARG A 152 0.28 -5.83 10.32
CA ARG A 152 0.19 -6.67 9.13
C ARG A 152 -1.24 -7.09 8.80
N SER A 153 -2.05 -7.47 9.79
CA SER A 153 -3.46 -7.81 9.57
C SER A 153 -4.30 -6.61 9.10
N MET A 154 -4.09 -5.42 9.68
CA MET A 154 -4.79 -4.21 9.27
C MET A 154 -4.44 -3.81 7.82
N ILE A 155 -3.19 -4.04 7.43
CA ILE A 155 -2.70 -3.89 6.06
C ILE A 155 -3.37 -4.90 5.12
N GLU A 156 -3.30 -6.20 5.44
CA GLU A 156 -3.80 -7.28 4.57
C GLU A 156 -5.33 -7.21 4.40
N THR A 157 -6.04 -6.63 5.37
CA THR A 157 -7.49 -6.39 5.29
C THR A 157 -7.86 -5.10 4.54
N GLY A 158 -6.88 -4.30 4.09
CA GLY A 158 -7.10 -3.05 3.37
C GLY A 158 -7.70 -1.93 4.22
N LYS A 159 -7.69 -2.07 5.56
CA LYS A 159 -8.19 -1.05 6.49
C LYS A 159 -7.26 0.16 6.52
N ILE A 160 -5.95 -0.09 6.43
CA ILE A 160 -4.92 0.94 6.39
C ILE A 160 -4.10 0.81 5.12
N GLU A 161 -3.75 1.95 4.54
CA GLU A 161 -3.00 2.07 3.29
C GLU A 161 -1.62 2.73 3.50
N ALA A 162 -1.36 3.27 4.71
CA ALA A 162 -0.08 3.82 5.11
C ALA A 162 0.15 3.79 6.63
N VAL A 163 1.42 3.89 7.03
CA VAL A 163 1.85 3.88 8.44
C VAL A 163 2.74 5.08 8.73
N VAL A 164 2.41 5.81 9.79
CA VAL A 164 3.29 6.77 10.46
C VAL A 164 3.77 6.09 11.75
N GLY A 165 5.07 5.80 11.84
CA GLY A 165 5.63 5.04 12.96
C GLY A 165 6.57 5.87 13.83
N VAL A 166 6.58 5.59 15.12
CA VAL A 166 7.67 5.95 16.03
C VAL A 166 8.25 4.65 16.58
N SER A 167 9.57 4.44 16.46
CA SER A 167 10.17 3.19 16.90
C SER A 167 11.69 3.32 17.04
N CYS A 168 12.33 2.40 17.79
CA CYS A 168 13.78 2.30 17.78
C CYS A 168 14.28 1.75 16.42
N ILE A 169 15.51 2.12 16.07
CA ILE A 169 16.16 1.74 14.80
C ILE A 169 16.17 0.21 14.63
N ASN A 170 16.52 -0.54 15.68
CA ASN A 170 16.59 -2.01 15.66
C ASN A 170 15.28 -2.70 15.27
N VAL A 171 14.13 -2.09 15.60
CA VAL A 171 12.81 -2.61 15.21
C VAL A 171 12.47 -2.18 13.78
N LEU A 172 12.78 -0.94 13.41
CA LEU A 172 12.56 -0.43 12.05
C LEU A 172 13.32 -1.25 11.00
N GLU A 173 14.58 -1.58 11.27
CA GLU A 173 15.43 -2.44 10.42
C GLU A 173 14.75 -3.78 10.08
N LYS A 174 14.09 -4.40 11.05
CA LYS A 174 13.39 -5.67 10.88
C LYS A 174 12.07 -5.51 10.13
N CYS A 175 11.48 -4.32 10.14
CA CYS A 175 10.22 -4.03 9.46
C CYS A 175 10.40 -3.69 7.97
N PHE A 176 11.56 -3.16 7.55
CA PHE A 176 11.79 -2.72 6.16
C PHE A 176 11.47 -3.78 5.10
N PRO A 177 11.96 -5.03 5.18
CA PRO A 177 11.70 -6.03 4.15
C PRO A 177 10.20 -6.33 3.97
N HIS A 178 9.42 -6.20 5.04
CA HIS A 178 7.98 -6.44 5.01
C HIS A 178 7.21 -5.27 4.40
N ILE A 179 7.62 -4.04 4.70
CA ILE A 179 7.02 -2.82 4.13
C ILE A 179 7.33 -2.71 2.64
N GLU A 180 8.56 -3.03 2.24
CA GLU A 180 9.01 -3.11 0.85
C GLU A 180 8.18 -4.15 0.08
N ALA A 181 8.10 -5.38 0.59
CA ALA A 181 7.35 -6.47 -0.05
C ALA A 181 5.85 -6.17 -0.19
N ALA A 182 5.28 -5.40 0.73
CA ALA A 182 3.87 -5.00 0.69
C ALA A 182 3.63 -3.70 -0.09
N ALA A 183 4.69 -2.98 -0.49
CA ALA A 183 4.63 -1.68 -1.17
C ALA A 183 3.75 -0.63 -0.45
N ILE A 184 3.88 -0.55 0.88
CA ILE A 184 3.05 0.33 1.72
C ILE A 184 3.85 1.56 2.10
N PRO A 185 3.32 2.78 1.89
CA PRO A 185 3.92 3.99 2.40
C PRO A 185 4.10 3.94 3.91
N GLY A 186 5.37 3.89 4.32
CA GLY A 186 5.78 3.90 5.72
C GLY A 186 6.76 5.03 5.94
N VAL A 187 6.45 5.92 6.90
CA VAL A 187 7.39 6.96 7.36
C VAL A 187 7.58 6.78 8.86
N ALA A 188 8.83 6.76 9.30
CA ALA A 188 9.17 6.45 10.69
C ALA A 188 10.06 7.52 11.34
N ILE A 189 9.75 7.91 12.57
CA ILE A 189 10.62 8.76 13.38
C ILE A 189 11.36 7.89 14.40
N PRO A 190 12.71 7.82 14.33
CA PRO A 190 13.49 7.04 15.29
C PRO A 190 13.36 7.58 16.71
N LEU A 191 13.23 6.67 17.68
CA LEU A 191 13.48 6.99 19.08
C LEU A 191 14.96 7.37 19.26
N LEU A 192 15.22 8.38 20.08
CA LEU A 192 16.57 8.84 20.38
C LEU A 192 17.29 7.90 21.35
N GLN A 193 16.56 7.05 22.08
CA GLN A 193 17.11 6.02 22.97
C GLN A 193 16.55 4.64 22.60
N ASP A 194 17.29 3.59 22.94
CA ASP A 194 16.96 2.18 22.67
C ASP A 194 16.84 1.31 23.94
N ASP A 195 16.85 1.94 25.13
CA ASP A 195 16.75 1.29 26.43
C ASP A 195 15.30 1.01 26.88
N CYS A 196 14.33 1.27 26.00
CA CYS A 196 12.89 0.96 26.17
C CYS A 196 12.20 1.61 27.38
N VAL A 197 12.80 2.62 28.01
CA VAL A 197 12.24 3.27 29.20
C VAL A 197 12.35 4.78 29.06
N ASN A 198 11.23 5.50 29.19
CA ASN A 198 11.18 6.97 29.16
C ASN A 198 11.97 7.55 27.97
N THR A 199 11.76 6.99 26.78
CA THR A 199 12.48 7.38 25.57
C THR A 199 11.94 8.69 25.02
N THR A 200 12.77 9.36 24.22
CA THR A 200 12.45 10.63 23.57
C THR A 200 12.49 10.48 22.05
N VAL A 201 11.88 11.44 21.36
CA VAL A 201 11.76 11.48 19.90
C VAL A 201 11.76 12.94 19.46
N ASP A 202 12.18 13.24 18.23
CA ASP A 202 11.96 14.57 17.65
C ASP A 202 10.45 14.82 17.47
N LEU A 203 9.81 15.31 18.53
CA LEU A 203 8.35 15.37 18.66
C LEU A 203 7.71 16.25 17.58
N ASP A 204 8.36 17.35 17.22
CA ASP A 204 7.96 18.23 16.11
C ASP A 204 7.86 17.46 14.78
N TRP A 205 8.74 16.51 14.52
CA TRP A 205 8.68 15.72 13.28
C TRP A 205 7.49 14.76 13.29
N VAL A 206 7.12 14.23 14.46
CA VAL A 206 5.91 13.40 14.59
C VAL A 206 4.67 14.24 14.29
N TRP A 207 4.59 15.46 14.84
CA TRP A 207 3.50 16.39 14.57
C TRP A 207 3.40 16.78 13.09
N ASP A 208 4.53 17.09 12.45
CA ASP A 208 4.59 17.40 11.02
C ASP A 208 4.06 16.24 10.17
N LEU A 209 4.38 15.00 10.53
CA LEU A 209 3.97 13.80 9.78
C LEU A 209 2.51 13.41 10.03
N ILE A 210 1.99 13.60 11.24
CA ILE A 210 0.56 13.41 11.53
C ILE A 210 -0.28 14.39 10.70
N HIS A 211 0.20 15.62 10.51
CA HIS A 211 -0.51 16.63 9.73
C HIS A 211 -0.22 16.58 8.23
N LEU A 212 0.76 15.79 7.79
CA LEU A 212 1.20 15.77 6.40
C LEU A 212 0.06 15.41 5.45
N THR A 213 -0.32 16.32 4.57
CA THR A 213 -1.33 16.07 3.55
C THR A 213 -0.98 16.80 2.24
N SER A 214 -1.56 16.32 1.14
CA SER A 214 -1.45 16.91 -0.19
C SER A 214 -2.85 17.27 -0.68
N ASP A 215 -2.95 18.35 -1.47
CA ASP A 215 -4.20 18.67 -2.20
C ASP A 215 -4.52 17.60 -3.25
N ASP A 216 -3.50 16.88 -3.73
CA ASP A 216 -3.65 15.71 -4.59
C ASP A 216 -4.13 14.50 -3.79
N LYS A 217 -5.40 14.13 -3.99
CA LYS A 217 -6.07 12.97 -3.37
C LYS A 217 -6.29 11.82 -4.37
N THR A 218 -5.42 11.65 -5.36
CA THR A 218 -5.54 10.58 -6.37
C THR A 218 -5.75 9.22 -5.69
N TYR A 219 -6.86 8.56 -6.00
CA TYR A 219 -7.26 7.29 -5.37
C TYR A 219 -6.31 6.15 -5.77
N ARG A 220 -5.74 5.47 -4.79
CA ARG A 220 -4.92 4.27 -5.01
C ARG A 220 -5.82 3.08 -5.31
N LEU A 221 -5.66 2.49 -6.48
CA LEU A 221 -6.44 1.31 -6.88
C LEU A 221 -6.05 0.08 -6.06
N ASP A 222 -7.05 -0.57 -5.47
CA ASP A 222 -6.90 -1.93 -4.94
C ASP A 222 -6.86 -2.94 -6.09
N LEU A 223 -5.64 -3.19 -6.57
CA LEU A 223 -5.35 -4.06 -7.70
C LEU A 223 -5.77 -5.52 -7.44
N ASP A 224 -5.64 -6.01 -6.20
CA ASP A 224 -5.99 -7.39 -5.85
C ASP A 224 -7.50 -7.59 -5.83
N THR A 225 -8.25 -6.63 -5.27
CA THR A 225 -9.72 -6.65 -5.33
C THR A 225 -10.20 -6.60 -6.78
N ILE A 226 -9.63 -5.71 -7.61
CA ILE A 226 -10.00 -5.64 -9.04
C ILE A 226 -9.69 -6.96 -9.76
N LYS A 227 -8.54 -7.57 -9.48
CA LYS A 227 -8.15 -8.86 -10.07
C LYS A 227 -9.12 -9.98 -9.68
N ASN A 228 -9.52 -10.04 -8.42
CA ASN A 228 -10.47 -11.03 -7.92
C ASN A 228 -11.87 -10.83 -8.51
N GLU A 229 -12.34 -9.58 -8.60
CA GLU A 229 -13.60 -9.23 -9.26
C GLU A 229 -13.62 -9.68 -10.72
N VAL A 230 -12.59 -9.30 -11.49
CA VAL A 230 -12.48 -9.66 -12.91
C VAL A 230 -12.48 -11.17 -13.10
N ARG A 231 -11.75 -11.93 -12.27
CA ARG A 231 -11.79 -13.40 -12.31
C ARG A 231 -13.19 -13.93 -11.99
N GLY A 232 -13.85 -13.34 -11.01
CA GLY A 232 -15.23 -13.64 -10.63
C GLY A 232 -16.23 -13.46 -11.78
N TRP A 233 -15.97 -12.58 -12.74
CA TRP A 233 -16.88 -12.36 -13.88
C TRP A 233 -16.92 -13.53 -14.88
N PHE A 234 -15.91 -14.40 -14.89
CA PHE A 234 -15.82 -15.55 -15.79
C PHE A 234 -16.34 -16.84 -15.13
N ASN A 235 -17.52 -16.75 -14.51
CA ASN A 235 -18.27 -17.89 -14.01
C ASN A 235 -19.55 -18.12 -14.85
N LYS A 236 -20.15 -19.30 -14.73
CA LYS A 236 -21.30 -19.72 -15.54
C LYS A 236 -22.49 -18.75 -15.43
N ASP A 237 -22.82 -18.30 -14.24
CA ASP A 237 -23.98 -17.44 -13.99
C ASP A 237 -23.77 -16.03 -14.56
N SER A 238 -22.57 -15.48 -14.36
CA SER A 238 -22.17 -14.19 -14.90
C SER A 238 -22.18 -14.18 -16.43
N ILE A 239 -21.60 -15.21 -17.06
CA ILE A 239 -21.59 -15.36 -18.53
C ILE A 239 -23.01 -15.52 -19.08
N ASN A 240 -23.87 -16.31 -18.44
CA ASN A 240 -25.27 -16.44 -18.87
C ASN A 240 -26.06 -15.13 -18.72
N THR A 241 -25.74 -14.33 -17.71
CA THR A 241 -26.36 -13.01 -17.53
C THR A 241 -25.96 -12.05 -18.64
N ILE A 242 -24.70 -12.08 -19.08
CA ILE A 242 -24.16 -11.16 -20.09
C ILE A 242 -24.49 -11.59 -21.52
N MET A 243 -24.40 -12.89 -21.80
CA MET A 243 -24.52 -13.45 -23.15
C MET A 243 -25.90 -14.10 -23.42
N GLY A 244 -26.82 -14.12 -22.44
CA GLY A 244 -28.12 -14.76 -22.58
C GLY A 244 -28.05 -16.29 -22.49
N LYS A 245 -29.04 -17.03 -23.01
CA LYS A 245 -29.03 -18.51 -23.05
C LYS A 245 -28.19 -19.02 -24.21
N ALA A 246 -27.55 -20.19 -24.06
CA ALA A 246 -26.84 -20.87 -25.13
C ALA A 246 -27.83 -21.77 -25.87
N GLU A 247 -28.21 -21.40 -27.09
CA GLU A 247 -29.27 -22.08 -27.84
C GLU A 247 -28.74 -23.26 -28.67
N ASP A 248 -27.54 -23.13 -29.21
CA ASP A 248 -26.88 -24.15 -30.04
C ASP A 248 -25.60 -24.74 -29.39
N GLU A 249 -25.06 -25.79 -30.01
CA GLU A 249 -23.86 -26.48 -29.53
C GLU A 249 -22.59 -25.62 -29.65
N THR A 250 -22.46 -24.79 -30.68
CA THR A 250 -21.31 -23.88 -30.85
C THR A 250 -21.25 -22.89 -29.69
N ALA A 251 -22.38 -22.28 -29.33
CA ALA A 251 -22.50 -21.36 -28.21
C ALA A 251 -22.19 -22.06 -26.87
N LYS A 252 -22.60 -23.32 -26.70
CA LYS A 252 -22.27 -24.10 -25.50
C LYS A 252 -20.77 -24.35 -25.39
N VAL A 253 -20.11 -24.78 -26.47
CA VAL A 253 -18.67 -25.03 -26.50
C VAL A 253 -17.87 -23.73 -26.30
N ALA A 254 -18.27 -22.65 -26.97
CA ALA A 254 -17.65 -21.33 -26.83
C ALA A 254 -17.66 -20.83 -25.39
N ARG A 255 -18.80 -20.96 -24.71
CA ARG A 255 -18.93 -20.54 -23.31
C ARG A 255 -18.13 -21.43 -22.37
N GLN A 256 -18.13 -22.75 -22.58
CA GLN A 256 -17.24 -23.64 -21.81
C GLN A 256 -15.77 -23.26 -21.99
N TRP A 257 -15.37 -22.86 -23.20
CA TRP A 257 -14.02 -22.39 -23.48
C TRP A 257 -13.67 -21.06 -22.78
N LEU A 258 -14.61 -20.10 -22.75
CA LEU A 258 -14.46 -18.84 -22.01
C LEU A 258 -14.27 -19.06 -20.50
N LEU A 259 -14.96 -20.05 -19.93
CA LEU A 259 -14.84 -20.38 -18.50
C LEU A 259 -13.49 -21.05 -18.16
N LYS A 260 -12.76 -21.56 -19.17
CA LYS A 260 -11.57 -22.39 -18.95
C LYS A 260 -10.29 -21.56 -18.83
N GLY A 261 -9.50 -21.82 -17.79
CA GLY A 261 -8.08 -21.42 -17.64
C GLY A 261 -7.76 -19.93 -17.84
N GLY A 262 -6.49 -19.56 -17.87
CA GLY A 262 -6.03 -18.20 -18.22
C GLY A 262 -5.99 -17.20 -17.06
N ASN A 263 -4.96 -16.35 -17.06
CA ASN A 263 -4.72 -15.36 -16.02
C ASN A 263 -5.63 -14.12 -16.09
N ARG A 264 -6.44 -14.00 -17.15
CA ARG A 264 -7.36 -12.88 -17.39
C ARG A 264 -6.68 -11.50 -17.36
N TRP A 265 -5.43 -11.43 -17.82
CA TRP A 265 -4.65 -10.19 -17.81
C TRP A 265 -5.28 -9.08 -18.66
N ARG A 266 -5.79 -9.40 -19.86
CA ARG A 266 -6.39 -8.41 -20.76
C ARG A 266 -7.65 -7.74 -20.17
N PRO A 267 -8.68 -8.49 -19.72
CA PRO A 267 -9.83 -7.88 -19.06
C PRO A 267 -9.45 -7.18 -17.75
N TYR A 268 -8.46 -7.70 -17.02
CA TYR A 268 -7.95 -7.07 -15.81
C TYR A 268 -7.33 -5.69 -16.09
N LEU A 269 -6.42 -5.60 -17.05
CA LEU A 269 -5.76 -4.34 -17.43
C LEU A 269 -6.78 -3.31 -17.91
N ALA A 270 -7.74 -3.70 -18.76
CA ALA A 270 -8.80 -2.80 -19.21
C ALA A 270 -9.64 -2.25 -18.05
N THR A 271 -9.91 -3.11 -17.05
CA THR A 271 -10.65 -2.72 -15.84
C THR A 271 -9.83 -1.77 -14.97
N CYS A 272 -8.53 -2.02 -14.77
CA CYS A 272 -7.64 -1.11 -14.06
C CYS A 272 -7.56 0.27 -14.73
N THR A 273 -7.44 0.30 -16.06
CA THR A 273 -7.44 1.57 -16.82
C THR A 273 -8.75 2.33 -16.63
N TYR A 274 -9.89 1.66 -16.70
CA TYR A 274 -11.18 2.29 -16.42
C TYR A 274 -11.23 2.87 -15.00
N MET A 275 -10.81 2.08 -14.01
CA MET A 275 -10.83 2.51 -12.62
C MET A 275 -9.90 3.70 -12.36
N ALA A 276 -8.74 3.76 -13.00
CA ALA A 276 -7.83 4.90 -12.92
C ALA A 276 -8.48 6.17 -13.51
N LEU A 277 -9.04 6.07 -14.72
CA LEU A 277 -9.71 7.19 -15.37
C LEU A 277 -10.94 7.67 -14.60
N GLU A 278 -11.71 6.77 -14.00
CA GLU A 278 -12.83 7.15 -13.14
C GLU A 278 -12.38 7.80 -11.83
N SER A 279 -11.22 7.39 -11.30
CA SER A 279 -10.62 8.00 -10.11
C SER A 279 -10.24 9.45 -10.39
N ASP A 280 -9.67 9.73 -11.55
CA ASP A 280 -9.27 11.08 -11.96
C ASP A 280 -10.47 12.01 -12.23
N ARG A 281 -11.61 11.46 -12.69
CA ARG A 281 -12.81 12.24 -13.05
C ARG A 281 -13.67 12.61 -11.86
N ARG A 282 -13.55 11.90 -10.74
CA ARG A 282 -14.44 12.05 -9.57
C ARG A 282 -13.87 13.06 -8.58
N GLN A 283 -14.77 13.83 -7.95
CA GLN A 283 -14.39 14.62 -6.77
C GLN A 283 -13.94 13.68 -5.65
N ALA A 284 -12.99 14.16 -4.83
CA ALA A 284 -12.14 13.39 -3.91
C ALA A 284 -12.85 12.43 -2.93
N ASP A 285 -14.18 12.51 -2.78
CA ASP A 285 -14.94 11.76 -1.79
C ASP A 285 -15.78 10.61 -2.38
N SER A 286 -15.74 10.36 -3.70
CA SER A 286 -16.48 9.26 -4.32
C SER A 286 -15.56 8.15 -4.87
N LYS A 287 -15.65 6.96 -4.27
CA LYS A 287 -14.89 5.78 -4.73
C LYS A 287 -15.24 5.45 -6.19
N PRO A 288 -14.27 5.09 -7.05
CA PRO A 288 -14.55 4.56 -8.38
C PRO A 288 -15.41 3.29 -8.28
N VAL A 289 -16.36 3.11 -9.21
CA VAL A 289 -17.33 2.00 -9.19
C VAL A 289 -17.29 1.27 -10.51
N LEU A 290 -17.15 -0.05 -10.44
CA LEU A 290 -17.26 -0.93 -11.60
C LEU A 290 -18.71 -0.98 -12.09
N THR A 291 -18.90 -0.73 -13.38
CA THR A 291 -20.23 -0.71 -14.00
C THR A 291 -20.49 -1.95 -14.83
N ALA A 292 -21.77 -2.23 -15.11
CA ALA A 292 -22.16 -3.30 -16.01
C ALA A 292 -21.53 -3.15 -17.41
N ALA A 293 -21.32 -1.92 -17.89
CA ALA A 293 -20.69 -1.63 -19.17
C ALA A 293 -19.23 -2.10 -19.21
N VAL A 294 -18.46 -1.83 -18.15
CA VAL A 294 -17.06 -2.25 -18.05
C VAL A 294 -16.94 -3.76 -17.94
N LYS A 295 -17.83 -4.39 -17.16
CA LYS A 295 -17.91 -5.85 -17.09
C LYS A 295 -18.20 -6.46 -18.47
N LYS A 296 -19.11 -5.86 -19.25
CA LYS A 296 -19.44 -6.29 -20.61
C LYS A 296 -18.24 -6.15 -21.55
N ALA A 297 -17.54 -5.01 -21.50
CA ALA A 297 -16.32 -4.76 -22.26
C ALA A 297 -15.19 -5.74 -21.90
N ALA A 298 -15.01 -6.05 -20.62
CA ALA A 298 -14.03 -7.02 -20.17
C ALA A 298 -14.32 -8.44 -20.70
N VAL A 299 -15.59 -8.86 -20.71
CA VAL A 299 -15.99 -10.13 -21.33
C VAL A 299 -15.75 -10.11 -22.84
N ALA A 300 -16.07 -9.01 -23.54
CA ALA A 300 -15.79 -8.86 -24.97
C ALA A 300 -14.30 -9.00 -25.30
N ILE A 301 -13.42 -8.37 -24.51
CA ILE A 301 -11.97 -8.48 -24.65
C ILE A 301 -11.50 -9.93 -24.49
N GLU A 302 -12.04 -10.66 -23.51
CA GLU A 302 -11.70 -12.08 -23.33
C GLU A 302 -12.26 -12.94 -24.46
N CYS A 303 -13.42 -12.62 -25.04
CA CYS A 303 -13.93 -13.29 -26.25
C CYS A 303 -12.93 -13.18 -27.41
N PHE A 304 -12.44 -11.98 -27.71
CA PHE A 304 -11.44 -11.80 -28.77
C PHE A 304 -10.15 -12.56 -28.49
N HIS A 305 -9.66 -12.50 -27.24
CA HIS A 305 -8.45 -13.23 -26.87
C HIS A 305 -8.64 -14.75 -26.98
N LYS A 306 -9.79 -15.28 -26.57
CA LYS A 306 -10.08 -16.70 -26.61
C LYS A 306 -10.32 -17.20 -28.02
N ALA A 307 -10.93 -16.39 -28.88
CA ALA A 307 -11.05 -16.66 -30.30
C ALA A 307 -9.67 -16.77 -30.95
N SER A 308 -8.81 -15.76 -30.73
CA SER A 308 -7.47 -15.75 -31.31
C SER A 308 -6.68 -16.99 -30.92
N LEU A 309 -6.73 -17.43 -29.65
CA LEU A 309 -6.05 -18.65 -29.21
C LEU A 309 -6.57 -19.92 -29.88
N ILE A 310 -7.86 -20.01 -30.19
CA ILE A 310 -8.39 -21.19 -30.89
C ILE A 310 -7.87 -21.23 -32.33
N HIS A 311 -7.90 -20.09 -33.02
CA HIS A 311 -7.42 -19.99 -34.39
C HIS A 311 -5.90 -20.21 -34.46
N ASP A 312 -5.14 -19.60 -33.55
CA ASP A 312 -3.69 -19.77 -33.38
C ASP A 312 -3.32 -21.25 -33.10
N ASP A 313 -4.03 -21.93 -32.18
CA ASP A 313 -3.83 -23.36 -31.91
C ASP A 313 -4.00 -24.21 -33.18
N ILE A 314 -4.94 -23.86 -34.06
CA ILE A 314 -5.20 -24.58 -35.32
C ILE A 314 -4.10 -24.28 -36.34
N GLU A 315 -3.70 -23.01 -36.47
CA GLU A 315 -2.70 -22.55 -37.43
C GLU A 315 -1.31 -23.12 -37.11
N ASP A 316 -0.94 -23.17 -35.83
CA ASP A 316 0.35 -23.70 -35.36
C ASP A 316 0.35 -25.22 -35.18
N GLY A 317 -0.82 -25.86 -35.18
CA GLY A 317 -0.95 -27.29 -34.90
C GLY A 317 -0.70 -27.67 -33.44
N ASP A 318 -0.91 -26.73 -32.51
CA ASP A 318 -0.70 -26.91 -31.08
C ASP A 318 -1.72 -27.87 -30.47
N GLU A 319 -1.28 -29.05 -30.03
CA GLU A 319 -2.20 -30.06 -29.50
C GLU A 319 -2.69 -29.77 -28.07
N GLN A 320 -2.06 -28.83 -27.35
CA GLN A 320 -2.30 -28.55 -25.93
C GLN A 320 -2.41 -27.06 -25.60
N ARG A 321 -3.40 -26.72 -24.76
CA ARG A 321 -3.59 -25.37 -24.20
C ARG A 321 -4.09 -25.45 -22.75
N TYR A 322 -3.47 -24.64 -21.88
CA TYR A 322 -3.73 -24.61 -20.43
C TYR A 322 -3.56 -25.98 -19.74
N GLY A 323 -2.52 -26.74 -20.11
CA GLY A 323 -2.26 -28.07 -19.54
C GLY A 323 -3.35 -29.10 -19.86
N SER A 324 -4.07 -28.91 -20.96
CA SER A 324 -5.13 -29.79 -21.45
C SER A 324 -5.06 -29.87 -22.98
N PRO A 325 -5.72 -30.84 -23.63
CA PRO A 325 -5.85 -30.82 -25.08
C PRO A 325 -6.48 -29.50 -25.56
N ALA A 326 -5.92 -28.95 -26.64
CA ALA A 326 -6.44 -27.77 -27.35
C ALA A 326 -7.88 -28.02 -27.84
N LEU A 327 -8.59 -26.96 -28.24
CA LEU A 327 -10.00 -27.12 -28.60
C LEU A 327 -10.17 -28.01 -29.83
N HIS A 328 -9.37 -27.77 -30.88
CA HIS A 328 -9.46 -28.50 -32.14
C HIS A 328 -9.11 -29.99 -32.01
N THR A 329 -8.25 -30.37 -31.05
CA THR A 329 -7.96 -31.80 -30.78
C THR A 329 -9.12 -32.51 -30.11
N LYS A 330 -10.01 -31.79 -29.42
CA LYS A 330 -11.20 -32.36 -28.75
C LYS A 330 -12.42 -32.45 -29.63
N VAL A 331 -12.70 -31.40 -30.40
CA VAL A 331 -13.96 -31.27 -31.16
C VAL A 331 -13.77 -31.29 -32.67
N GLY A 332 -12.53 -31.43 -33.14
CA GLY A 332 -12.16 -31.32 -34.54
C GLY A 332 -12.00 -29.86 -35.00
N VAL A 333 -11.20 -29.67 -36.04
CA VAL A 333 -10.89 -28.35 -36.61
C VAL A 333 -12.14 -27.58 -37.05
N PRO A 334 -13.13 -28.16 -37.79
CA PRO A 334 -14.27 -27.39 -38.27
C PRO A 334 -15.14 -26.79 -37.14
N VAL A 335 -15.33 -27.54 -36.05
CA VAL A 335 -16.10 -27.07 -34.89
C VAL A 335 -15.31 -26.01 -34.13
N ALA A 336 -14.01 -26.24 -33.89
CA ALA A 336 -13.17 -25.27 -33.21
C ALA A 336 -13.10 -23.93 -33.97
N LEU A 337 -12.99 -23.97 -35.30
CA LEU A 337 -12.97 -22.77 -36.14
C LEU A 337 -14.27 -21.96 -35.98
N ASN A 338 -15.44 -22.62 -36.09
CA ASN A 338 -16.74 -21.97 -35.87
C ASN A 338 -16.90 -21.41 -34.44
N VAL A 339 -16.33 -22.08 -33.43
CA VAL A 339 -16.33 -21.58 -32.05
C VAL A 339 -15.47 -20.32 -31.93
N GLY A 340 -14.31 -20.27 -32.59
CA GLY A 340 -13.48 -19.07 -32.67
C GLY A 340 -14.24 -17.91 -33.32
N ASP A 341 -14.87 -18.16 -34.47
CA ASP A 341 -15.64 -17.15 -35.21
C ASP A 341 -16.85 -16.64 -34.41
N PHE A 342 -17.54 -17.55 -33.72
CA PHE A 342 -18.63 -17.20 -32.81
C PHE A 342 -18.16 -16.26 -31.70
N LEU A 343 -16.99 -16.53 -31.10
CA LEU A 343 -16.42 -15.67 -30.07
C LEU A 343 -16.00 -14.30 -30.61
N VAL A 344 -15.52 -14.21 -31.85
CA VAL A 344 -15.28 -12.91 -32.51
C VAL A 344 -16.59 -12.13 -32.64
N GLY A 345 -17.65 -12.77 -33.13
CA GLY A 345 -18.97 -12.14 -33.28
C GLY A 345 -19.54 -11.67 -31.94
N GLU A 346 -19.45 -12.50 -30.90
CA GLU A 346 -19.87 -12.13 -29.55
C GLU A 346 -19.04 -10.97 -28.98
N GLY A 347 -17.74 -10.93 -29.25
CA GLY A 347 -16.87 -9.81 -28.86
C GLY A 347 -17.34 -8.47 -29.43
N TYR A 348 -17.85 -8.43 -30.66
CA TYR A 348 -18.41 -7.21 -31.26
C TYR A 348 -19.85 -6.89 -30.81
N ARG A 349 -20.66 -7.91 -30.53
CA ARG A 349 -22.06 -7.76 -30.07
C ARG A 349 -22.14 -7.21 -28.65
N LEU A 350 -21.20 -7.61 -27.80
CA LEU A 350 -21.07 -7.15 -26.42
C LEU A 350 -20.58 -5.70 -26.38
#